data_AF-A0A817RQM9-F1
#
_entry.id   AF-A0A817RQM9-F1
#
_cell.length_a   1.000
_cell.length_b   1.000
_cell.length_c   1.000
_cell.angle_alpha   90.00
_cell.angle_beta   90.00
_cell.angle_gamma   90.00
#
_symmetry.space_group_name_H-M   'P 1'
#
loop_
_entity.id
_entity.type
_entity.pdbx_description
1 polymer ?
#
loop_
_entity_poly.entity_id
_entity_poly.type
_entity_poly.pdbx_seq_one_letter_code
_entity_poly.pdbx_strand_id
1 'polypeptide(L)'
;MYKDHSITQNNSLSKNRYNEQNHRLHSTETTSHAKKSESTNGISLNSSFFLTDIDHSCLSHIQDAYLYALQSNRSASSVISLDESLNKTFSYIDLIEIEKFIPIKLISFLRLITEFESLCDQDRFALIKYNFLPLLILRDALIFDLNSDLLYDDTGSISISSKDEIFAQYHKSLNILFYGYKATQEYLSILRSIVNIIDNDRLIIQILVLVLIFLKGVSINDEQIWILFDPQNVLNAHLK
;
A
#
# COMPACT_ATOMS: atom_id res chain seq x y z
N MET A 1 -34.03 49.40 2.60
CA MET A 1 -35.43 49.53 2.17
C MET A 1 -35.66 48.54 1.03
N TYR A 2 -36.25 47.36 1.34
CA TYR A 2 -36.74 46.26 0.45
C TYR A 2 -35.71 45.59 -0.52
N LYS A 3 -35.61 44.26 -0.73
CA LYS A 3 -36.46 43.08 -0.47
C LYS A 3 -35.61 41.81 -0.30
N ASP A 4 -36.22 40.86 0.38
CA ASP A 4 -35.81 39.51 0.75
C ASP A 4 -36.26 38.43 -0.27
N HIS A 5 -35.67 37.22 -0.13
CA HIS A 5 -36.14 35.87 -0.52
C HIS A 5 -35.97 35.34 -1.97
N SER A 6 -35.23 34.22 -2.12
CA SER A 6 -35.78 32.85 -2.31
C SER A 6 -34.82 31.92 -3.08
N ILE A 7 -34.02 31.08 -2.41
CA ILE A 7 -33.41 29.87 -3.01
C ILE A 7 -33.38 28.76 -1.96
N THR A 8 -34.49 28.05 -1.78
CA THR A 8 -34.53 26.80 -0.99
C THR A 8 -35.68 25.93 -1.48
N GLN A 9 -35.54 25.23 -2.61
CA GLN A 9 -36.56 24.24 -3.03
C GLN A 9 -36.15 23.13 -4.02
N ASN A 10 -34.85 22.87 -4.26
CA ASN A 10 -34.43 21.82 -5.23
C ASN A 10 -33.83 20.53 -4.62
N ASN A 11 -33.74 20.41 -3.29
CA ASN A 11 -33.10 19.24 -2.64
C ASN A 11 -34.07 18.14 -2.16
N SER A 12 -35.38 18.27 -2.36
CA SER A 12 -36.38 17.30 -1.89
C SER A 12 -36.88 16.31 -2.96
N LEU A 13 -36.59 16.54 -4.25
CA LEU A 13 -37.09 15.71 -5.35
C LEU A 13 -36.11 14.62 -5.82
N SER A 14 -34.82 14.71 -5.48
CA SER A 14 -33.81 13.70 -5.83
C SER A 14 -33.71 12.54 -4.83
N LYS A 15 -34.13 12.75 -3.57
CA LYS A 15 -34.09 11.72 -2.51
C LYS A 15 -35.21 10.67 -2.60
N ASN A 16 -36.32 10.98 -3.27
CA ASN A 16 -37.46 10.05 -3.38
C ASN A 16 -37.34 9.03 -4.51
N ARG A 17 -36.42 9.21 -5.48
CA ARG A 17 -36.22 8.24 -6.57
C ARG A 17 -35.23 7.11 -6.26
N TYR A 18 -34.44 7.23 -5.19
CA TYR A 18 -33.46 6.21 -4.81
C TYR A 18 -34.05 5.11 -3.90
N ASN A 19 -35.17 5.38 -3.23
CA ASN A 19 -35.79 4.44 -2.28
C ASN A 19 -36.80 3.46 -2.92
N GLU A 20 -37.33 3.75 -4.11
CA GLU A 20 -38.26 2.83 -4.81
C GLU A 20 -37.55 1.73 -5.62
N GLN A 21 -36.25 1.88 -5.88
CA GLN A 21 -35.48 0.89 -6.67
C GLN A 21 -34.88 -0.23 -5.80
N ASN A 22 -34.67 0.01 -4.50
CA ASN A 22 -34.15 -0.98 -3.55
C ASN A 22 -35.23 -1.90 -2.95
N HIS A 23 -36.51 -1.59 -3.12
CA HIS A 23 -37.62 -2.41 -2.61
C HIS A 23 -38.12 -3.48 -3.58
N ARG A 24 -37.57 -3.56 -4.81
CA ARG A 24 -38.01 -4.51 -5.87
C ARG A 24 -37.03 -5.66 -6.15
N LEU A 25 -35.91 -5.78 -5.43
CA LEU A 25 -34.92 -6.85 -5.61
C LEU A 25 -34.92 -7.91 -4.50
N HIS A 26 -35.81 -7.79 -3.50
CA HIS A 26 -36.00 -8.78 -2.44
C HIS A 26 -37.45 -9.28 -2.40
N SER A 27 -37.81 -10.12 -3.37
CA SER A 27 -38.96 -11.01 -3.26
C SER A 27 -38.89 -12.07 -4.36
N THR A 28 -39.20 -13.32 -3.98
CA THR A 28 -39.39 -14.53 -4.81
C THR A 28 -38.10 -15.08 -5.44
N GLU A 29 -37.68 -16.34 -5.24
CA GLU A 29 -38.45 -17.58 -5.15
C GLU A 29 -37.78 -18.64 -4.25
N THR A 30 -38.60 -19.27 -3.42
CA THR A 30 -38.38 -20.55 -2.76
C THR A 30 -38.98 -21.66 -3.63
N THR A 31 -38.17 -22.62 -4.08
CA THR A 31 -38.67 -23.92 -4.51
C THR A 31 -37.73 -25.05 -4.10
N SER A 32 -38.28 -25.93 -3.29
CA SER A 32 -37.75 -27.23 -2.89
C SER A 32 -37.71 -28.20 -4.07
N HIS A 33 -36.62 -28.96 -4.24
CA HIS A 33 -36.72 -30.37 -4.65
C HIS A 33 -35.44 -31.17 -4.38
N ALA A 34 -35.68 -32.34 -3.75
CA ALA A 34 -35.03 -33.64 -3.95
C ALA A 34 -33.54 -33.82 -3.61
N LYS A 35 -33.35 -34.50 -2.47
CA LYS A 35 -32.22 -35.35 -2.11
C LYS A 35 -31.70 -36.17 -3.30
N LYS A 36 -30.40 -36.05 -3.58
CA LYS A 36 -29.59 -37.16 -4.09
C LYS A 36 -28.25 -37.12 -3.38
N SER A 37 -28.05 -38.12 -2.53
CA SER A 37 -26.82 -38.39 -1.81
C SER A 37 -25.75 -38.86 -2.80
N GLU A 38 -24.78 -38.01 -3.09
CA GLU A 38 -23.50 -38.42 -3.69
C GLU A 38 -22.41 -38.19 -2.65
N SER A 39 -21.69 -39.27 -2.38
CA SER A 39 -20.61 -39.38 -1.42
C SER A 39 -19.46 -38.46 -1.83
N THR A 40 -19.38 -37.29 -1.22
CA THR A 40 -18.14 -36.54 -1.14
C THR A 40 -17.20 -37.30 -0.21
N ASN A 41 -16.23 -37.99 -0.81
CA ASN A 41 -15.01 -38.38 -0.13
C ASN A 41 -14.45 -37.11 0.50
N GLY A 42 -14.68 -36.96 1.81
CA GLY A 42 -14.07 -35.95 2.63
C GLY A 42 -12.56 -36.17 2.57
N ILE A 43 -11.90 -35.41 1.70
CA ILE A 43 -10.52 -35.04 1.93
C ILE A 43 -10.58 -34.19 3.19
N SER A 44 -10.36 -34.82 4.34
CA SER A 44 -10.14 -34.09 5.57
C SER A 44 -8.90 -33.23 5.35
N LEU A 45 -9.10 -31.94 5.12
CA LEU A 45 -8.08 -30.90 5.31
C LEU A 45 -7.80 -30.81 6.82
N ASN A 46 -7.32 -31.90 7.41
CA ASN A 46 -6.81 -31.97 8.77
C ASN A 46 -5.31 -31.71 8.73
N SER A 47 -4.98 -30.45 8.49
CA SER A 47 -3.76 -29.85 8.99
C SER A 47 -4.08 -28.39 9.19
N SER A 48 -4.66 -28.08 10.36
CA SER A 48 -4.55 -26.74 10.91
C SER A 48 -3.05 -26.45 11.03
N PHE A 49 -2.48 -25.80 10.02
CA PHE A 49 -1.13 -25.24 10.07
C PHE A 49 -1.19 -24.09 11.07
N PHE A 50 -1.11 -24.44 12.35
CA PHE A 50 -0.86 -23.46 13.38
C PHE A 50 0.58 -23.02 13.24
N LEU A 51 0.78 -21.70 13.21
CA LEU A 51 2.10 -21.09 13.29
C LEU A 51 2.81 -21.61 14.56
N THR A 52 4.08 -21.95 14.41
CA THR A 52 4.93 -22.35 15.53
C THR A 52 5.38 -21.12 16.32
N ASP A 53 5.92 -21.31 17.51
CA ASP A 53 6.51 -20.21 18.31
C ASP A 53 7.64 -19.51 17.55
N ILE A 54 8.38 -20.25 16.71
CA ILE A 54 9.44 -19.72 15.85
C ILE A 54 8.84 -18.80 14.78
N ASP A 55 7.76 -19.23 14.13
CA ASP A 55 7.06 -18.42 13.13
C ASP A 55 6.52 -17.13 13.76
N HIS A 56 5.91 -17.22 14.94
CA HIS A 56 5.45 -16.05 15.69
C HIS A 56 6.58 -15.09 16.03
N SER A 57 7.72 -15.60 16.50
CA SER A 57 8.90 -14.77 16.79
C SER A 57 9.44 -14.09 15.53
N CYS A 58 9.43 -14.77 14.38
CA CYS A 58 9.86 -14.21 13.10
C CYS A 58 8.91 -13.09 12.65
N LEU A 59 7.60 -13.33 12.71
CA LEU A 59 6.58 -12.34 12.36
C LEU A 59 6.65 -11.10 13.25
N SER A 60 6.83 -11.27 14.56
CA SER A 60 7.04 -10.15 15.47
C SER A 60 8.31 -9.38 15.14
N HIS A 61 9.41 -10.07 14.82
CA HIS A 61 10.65 -9.41 14.42
C HIS A 61 10.47 -8.56 13.15
N ILE A 62 9.78 -9.08 12.13
CA ILE A 62 9.46 -8.35 10.89
C ILE A 62 8.66 -7.08 11.21
N GLN A 63 7.63 -7.22 12.04
CA GLN A 63 6.77 -6.10 12.43
C GLN A 63 7.56 -5.03 13.20
N ASP A 64 8.37 -5.44 14.17
CA ASP A 64 9.19 -4.55 14.98
C ASP A 64 10.26 -3.84 14.14
N ALA A 65 10.91 -4.57 13.23
CA ALA A 65 11.86 -4.00 12.28
C ALA A 65 11.20 -2.92 11.41
N TYR A 66 9.99 -3.17 10.91
CA TYR A 66 9.26 -2.18 10.14
C TYR A 66 8.91 -0.94 10.96
N LEU A 67 8.35 -1.11 12.17
CA LEU A 67 8.01 0.01 13.06
C LEU A 67 9.25 0.83 13.45
N TYR A 68 10.37 0.15 13.75
CA TYR A 68 11.63 0.82 14.05
C TYR A 68 12.15 1.61 12.84
N ALA A 69 12.06 1.07 11.64
CA ALA A 69 12.45 1.77 10.41
C ALA A 69 11.60 3.03 10.17
N LEU A 70 10.30 2.98 10.47
CA LEU A 70 9.43 4.16 10.39
C LEU A 70 9.83 5.25 11.41
N GLN A 71 10.11 4.86 12.66
CA GLN A 71 10.38 5.79 13.76
C GLN A 71 11.81 6.38 13.73
N SER A 72 12.78 5.62 13.23
CA SER A 72 14.19 6.03 13.17
C SER A 72 14.46 7.05 12.06
N ASN A 73 13.58 7.15 11.07
CA ASN A 73 13.68 8.11 9.98
C ASN A 73 12.77 9.32 10.22
N ARG A 74 13.27 10.51 9.88
CA ARG A 74 12.46 11.72 9.95
C ARG A 74 11.31 11.64 8.95
N SER A 75 10.12 12.11 9.36
CA SER A 75 8.99 12.28 8.45
C SER A 75 9.33 13.31 7.38
N ALA A 76 8.92 13.08 6.14
CA ALA A 76 9.07 14.01 5.03
C ALA A 76 8.40 15.36 5.36
N SER A 77 7.25 15.34 6.06
CA SER A 77 6.55 16.54 6.52
C SER A 77 7.39 17.37 7.51
N SER A 78 8.37 16.77 8.19
CA SER A 78 9.27 17.45 9.12
C SER A 78 10.45 18.12 8.43
N VAL A 79 10.80 17.69 7.22
CA VAL A 79 11.98 18.17 6.49
C VAL A 79 11.61 19.10 5.34
N ILE A 80 10.52 18.80 4.63
CA ILE A 80 10.06 19.57 3.48
C ILE A 80 9.14 20.69 3.96
N SER A 81 9.53 21.93 3.66
CA SER A 81 8.67 23.10 3.84
C SER A 81 7.60 23.12 2.76
N LEU A 82 6.34 23.17 3.17
CA LEU A 82 5.18 23.35 2.30
C LEU A 82 5.00 24.84 2.01
N ASP A 83 5.92 25.44 1.28
CA ASP A 83 5.70 26.77 0.72
C ASP A 83 5.08 26.59 -0.66
N GLU A 84 3.87 27.14 -0.87
CA GLU A 84 3.17 27.03 -2.15
C GLU A 84 4.04 27.58 -3.28
N SER A 85 4.54 26.68 -4.11
CA SER A 85 5.40 27.07 -5.21
C SER A 85 4.58 27.64 -6.36
N LEU A 86 4.75 28.93 -6.64
CA LEU A 86 3.97 29.69 -7.65
C LEU A 86 4.16 29.20 -9.10
N ASN A 87 5.08 28.26 -9.37
CA ASN A 87 5.40 27.77 -10.71
C ASN A 87 5.57 26.25 -10.72
N LYS A 88 5.02 25.61 -11.77
CA LYS A 88 5.10 24.17 -12.04
C LYS A 88 6.50 23.57 -11.94
N THR A 89 7.55 24.30 -12.34
CA THR A 89 8.93 23.81 -12.21
C THR A 89 9.32 23.56 -10.76
N PHE A 90 8.94 24.47 -9.85
CA PHE A 90 9.21 24.30 -8.42
C PHE A 90 8.32 23.19 -7.84
N SER A 91 7.07 23.08 -8.26
CA SER A 91 6.19 21.98 -7.83
C SER A 91 6.72 20.60 -8.26
N TYR A 92 7.45 20.53 -9.39
CA TYR A 92 8.09 19.29 -9.82
C TYR A 92 9.31 18.95 -8.97
N ILE A 93 10.08 19.96 -8.55
CA ILE A 93 11.17 19.79 -7.58
C ILE A 93 10.60 19.31 -6.26
N ASP A 94 9.50 19.88 -5.78
CA ASP A 94 8.82 19.45 -4.55
C ASP A 94 8.42 17.97 -4.65
N LEU A 95 7.84 17.54 -5.78
CA LEU A 95 7.50 16.14 -6.01
C LEU A 95 8.74 15.24 -5.94
N ILE A 96 9.84 15.61 -6.63
CA ILE A 96 11.10 14.85 -6.59
C ILE A 96 11.64 14.76 -5.17
N GLU A 97 11.61 15.85 -4.40
CA GLU A 97 12.08 15.85 -3.01
C GLU A 97 11.24 14.90 -2.15
N ILE A 98 9.91 14.89 -2.29
CA ILE A 98 9.03 13.95 -1.59
C ILE A 98 9.38 12.50 -1.98
N GLU A 99 9.50 12.21 -3.28
CA GLU A 99 9.81 10.88 -3.82
C GLU A 99 11.19 10.36 -3.34
N LYS A 100 12.14 11.23 -2.99
CA LYS A 100 13.42 10.82 -2.41
C LYS A 100 13.29 10.26 -0.98
N PHE A 101 12.29 10.66 -0.21
CA PHE A 101 12.10 10.15 1.16
C PHE A 101 11.50 8.75 1.18
N ILE A 102 10.70 8.42 0.16
CA ILE A 102 10.02 7.13 0.05
C ILE A 102 10.97 5.92 0.12
N PRO A 103 12.07 5.84 -0.67
CA PRO A 103 12.99 4.72 -0.61
C PRO A 103 13.73 4.62 0.72
N ILE A 104 13.95 5.71 1.44
CA ILE A 104 14.78 5.72 2.67
C ILE A 104 14.18 4.79 3.72
N LYS A 105 12.89 4.90 4.01
CA LYS A 105 12.23 4.07 5.03
C LYS A 105 12.16 2.59 4.63
N LEU A 106 11.89 2.32 3.36
CA LEU A 106 11.90 0.95 2.83
C LEU A 106 13.29 0.32 2.95
N ILE A 107 14.34 1.04 2.56
CA ILE A 107 15.72 0.57 2.69
C ILE A 107 16.09 0.38 4.15
N SER A 108 15.72 1.32 5.03
CA SER A 108 15.95 1.16 6.47
C SER A 108 15.28 -0.09 7.03
N PHE A 109 14.05 -0.41 6.60
CA PHE A 109 13.38 -1.65 6.97
C PHE A 109 14.16 -2.88 6.47
N LEU A 110 14.51 -2.93 5.19
CA LEU A 110 15.25 -4.05 4.61
C LEU A 110 16.60 -4.28 5.31
N ARG A 111 17.30 -3.22 5.71
CA ARG A 111 18.58 -3.31 6.43
C ARG A 111 18.48 -3.86 7.86
N LEU A 112 17.27 -3.92 8.43
CA LEU A 112 17.03 -4.54 9.73
C LEU A 112 16.76 -6.05 9.61
N ILE A 113 16.58 -6.55 8.39
CA ILE A 113 16.39 -7.97 8.10
C ILE A 113 17.76 -8.61 7.95
N THR A 114 18.07 -9.57 8.83
CA THR A 114 19.39 -10.19 8.93
C THR A 114 19.80 -10.88 7.64
N GLU A 115 18.85 -11.56 7.00
CA GLU A 115 19.02 -12.27 5.73
C GLU A 115 19.45 -11.30 4.62
N PHE A 116 18.81 -10.13 4.55
CA PHE A 116 19.14 -9.11 3.55
C PHE A 116 20.50 -8.44 3.84
N GLU A 117 20.76 -8.05 5.09
CA GLU A 117 22.02 -7.39 5.49
C GLU A 117 23.24 -8.33 5.38
N SER A 118 23.03 -9.65 5.39
CA SER A 118 24.08 -10.65 5.20
C SER A 118 24.58 -10.78 3.75
N LEU A 119 23.87 -10.20 2.78
CA LEU A 119 24.27 -10.18 1.38
C LEU A 119 25.39 -9.16 1.12
N CYS A 120 26.19 -9.38 0.07
CA CYS A 120 27.19 -8.40 -0.35
C CYS A 120 26.53 -7.12 -0.88
N ASP A 121 27.25 -6.00 -0.81
CA ASP A 121 26.75 -4.67 -1.22
C ASP A 121 26.21 -4.65 -2.65
N GLN A 122 26.88 -5.36 -3.56
CA GLN A 122 26.49 -5.44 -4.96
C GLN A 122 25.15 -6.14 -5.14
N ASP A 123 24.90 -7.24 -4.42
CA ASP A 123 23.65 -7.99 -4.49
C ASP A 123 22.50 -7.23 -3.83
N ARG A 124 22.74 -6.62 -2.66
CA ARG A 124 21.74 -5.75 -2.02
C ARG A 124 21.32 -4.61 -2.95
N PHE A 125 22.28 -3.95 -3.57
CA PHE A 125 22.01 -2.88 -4.54
C PHE A 125 21.24 -3.40 -5.76
N ALA A 126 21.65 -4.54 -6.33
CA ALA A 126 20.97 -5.14 -7.48
C ALA A 126 19.51 -5.51 -7.15
N LEU A 127 19.28 -6.19 -6.02
CA LEU A 127 17.95 -6.58 -5.58
C LEU A 127 17.04 -5.36 -5.38
N ILE A 128 17.53 -4.32 -4.70
CA ILE A 128 16.77 -3.07 -4.54
C ILE A 128 16.46 -2.47 -5.91
N LYS A 129 17.46 -2.27 -6.77
CA LYS A 129 17.31 -1.60 -8.06
C LYS A 129 16.27 -2.29 -8.96
N TYR A 130 16.31 -3.61 -9.07
CA TYR A 130 15.46 -4.36 -10.01
C TYR A 130 14.10 -4.77 -9.43
N ASN A 131 13.90 -4.67 -8.11
CA ASN A 131 12.61 -4.87 -7.46
C ASN A 131 11.98 -3.55 -6.97
N PHE A 132 12.61 -2.39 -7.19
CA PHE A 132 12.17 -1.14 -6.57
C PHE A 132 10.73 -0.77 -6.89
N LEU A 133 10.32 -0.88 -8.15
CA LEU A 133 8.99 -0.48 -8.59
C LEU A 133 7.85 -1.28 -7.93
N PRO A 134 7.85 -2.63 -7.95
CA PRO A 134 6.82 -3.38 -7.24
C PRO A 134 6.87 -3.18 -5.72
N LEU A 135 8.06 -2.99 -5.14
CA LEU A 135 8.21 -2.69 -3.72
C LEU A 135 7.63 -1.32 -3.34
N LEU A 136 7.70 -0.34 -4.24
CA LEU A 136 7.12 1.00 -4.06
C LEU A 136 5.59 0.91 -3.91
N ILE A 137 4.93 0.11 -4.75
CA ILE A 137 3.48 -0.09 -4.70
C ILE A 137 3.06 -0.70 -3.35
N LEU A 138 3.80 -1.73 -2.89
CA LEU A 138 3.53 -2.35 -1.59
C LEU A 138 3.79 -1.38 -0.43
N ARG A 139 4.86 -0.60 -0.51
CA ARG A 139 5.16 0.43 0.48
C ARG A 139 4.02 1.45 0.55
N ASP A 140 3.52 1.91 -0.59
CA ASP A 140 2.43 2.88 -0.60
C ASP A 140 1.14 2.28 -0.05
N ALA A 141 0.85 1.00 -0.33
CA ALA A 141 -0.26 0.30 0.28
C ALA A 141 -0.14 0.20 1.82
N LEU A 142 1.08 0.06 2.37
CA LEU A 142 1.32 0.06 3.82
C LEU A 142 0.95 1.39 4.50
N ILE A 143 1.06 2.50 3.77
CA ILE A 143 0.84 3.84 4.29
C ILE A 143 -0.45 4.50 3.80
N PHE A 144 -1.26 3.75 3.06
CA PHE A 144 -2.50 4.21 2.47
C PHE A 144 -3.66 4.16 3.48
N ASP A 145 -4.41 5.26 3.58
CA ASP A 145 -5.66 5.31 4.34
C ASP A 145 -6.88 5.19 3.41
N LEU A 146 -7.67 4.15 3.64
CA LEU A 146 -8.87 3.84 2.86
C LEU A 146 -9.98 4.91 2.96
N ASN A 147 -9.98 5.69 4.04
CA ASN A 147 -11.04 6.65 4.33
C ASN A 147 -10.82 7.98 3.59
N SER A 148 -9.59 8.48 3.62
CA SER A 148 -9.22 9.78 3.05
C SER A 148 -8.62 9.70 1.64
N ASP A 149 -8.27 8.49 1.18
CA ASP A 149 -7.49 8.29 -0.05
C ASP A 149 -6.17 9.08 -0.01
N LEU A 150 -5.49 9.06 1.13
CA LEU A 150 -4.22 9.75 1.37
C LEU A 150 -3.11 8.75 1.76
N LEU A 151 -1.87 9.14 1.46
CA LEU A 151 -0.66 8.41 1.81
C LEU A 151 0.04 9.16 2.93
N TYR A 152 0.06 8.58 4.13
CA TYR A 152 0.64 9.21 5.32
C TYR A 152 2.05 8.74 5.56
N ASP A 153 3.02 9.64 5.59
CA ASP A 153 4.42 9.24 5.79
C ASP A 153 4.69 8.67 7.20
N ASP A 154 3.92 9.08 8.21
CA ASP A 154 3.92 8.49 9.55
C ASP A 154 2.59 7.75 9.80
N THR A 155 2.65 6.41 9.80
CA THR A 155 1.53 5.55 10.20
C THR A 155 1.78 4.81 11.52
N GLY A 156 2.87 5.15 12.22
CA GLY A 156 3.27 4.54 13.48
C GLY A 156 2.72 5.27 14.71
N SER A 157 2.23 6.51 14.55
CA SER A 157 1.60 7.27 15.63
C SER A 157 0.11 6.92 15.78
N ILE A 158 -0.37 6.93 17.03
CA ILE A 158 -1.77 6.68 17.40
C ILE A 158 -2.71 7.74 16.79
N SER A 159 -2.17 8.91 16.42
CA SER A 159 -2.91 10.02 15.83
C SER A 159 -2.09 10.72 14.77
N ILE A 160 -2.64 10.82 13.57
CA ILE A 160 -2.09 11.59 12.46
C ILE A 160 -2.13 13.09 12.82
N SER A 161 -1.01 13.80 12.68
CA SER A 161 -0.97 15.23 12.95
C SER A 161 -1.62 16.03 11.80
N SER A 162 -2.16 17.21 12.10
CA SER A 162 -2.71 18.10 11.06
C SER A 162 -1.66 18.47 10.00
N LYS A 163 -0.38 18.54 10.40
CA LYS A 163 0.73 18.80 9.49
C LYS A 163 0.94 17.65 8.50
N ASP A 164 0.85 16.41 8.98
CA ASP A 164 0.98 15.22 8.12
C ASP A 164 -0.20 15.10 7.16
N GLU A 165 -1.41 15.48 7.59
CA GLU A 165 -2.58 15.51 6.72
C GLU A 165 -2.43 16.55 5.59
N ILE A 166 -2.03 17.78 5.92
CA ILE A 166 -1.79 18.82 4.90
C ILE A 166 -0.69 18.35 3.93
N PHE A 167 0.37 17.75 4.45
CA PHE A 167 1.45 17.21 3.61
C PHE A 167 0.95 16.11 2.67
N ALA A 168 0.14 15.17 3.17
CA ALA A 168 -0.42 14.10 2.34
C ALA A 168 -1.36 14.63 1.25
N GLN A 169 -2.17 15.64 1.57
CA GLN A 169 -3.02 16.34 0.59
C GLN A 169 -2.20 17.08 -0.47
N TYR A 170 -1.10 17.74 -0.06
CA TYR A 170 -0.18 18.38 -0.98
C TYR A 170 0.47 17.36 -1.92
N HIS A 171 0.96 16.24 -1.39
CA HIS A 171 1.54 15.16 -2.18
C HIS A 171 0.54 14.59 -3.20
N LYS A 172 -0.72 14.35 -2.80
CA LYS A 172 -1.79 13.94 -3.72
C LYS A 172 -2.05 14.98 -4.80
N SER A 173 -2.03 16.26 -4.45
CA SER A 173 -2.23 17.37 -5.40
C SER A 173 -1.11 17.46 -6.43
N LEU A 174 0.14 17.25 -6.02
CA LEU A 174 1.28 17.15 -6.93
C LEU A 174 1.14 15.97 -7.90
N ASN A 175 0.73 14.80 -7.39
CA ASN A 175 0.47 13.64 -8.24
C ASN A 175 -0.60 13.93 -9.30
N ILE A 176 -1.69 14.59 -8.93
CA ILE A 176 -2.74 15.03 -9.88
C ILE A 176 -2.20 16.03 -10.88
N LEU A 177 -1.35 16.97 -10.45
CA LEU A 177 -0.76 18.00 -11.30
C LEU A 177 0.16 17.41 -12.38
N PHE A 178 0.98 16.42 -12.04
CA PHE A 178 2.02 15.85 -12.93
C PHE A 178 1.57 14.62 -13.70
N TYR A 179 0.79 13.73 -13.09
CA TYR A 179 0.33 12.49 -13.72
C TYR A 179 -1.12 12.58 -14.23
N GLY A 180 -1.87 13.58 -13.76
CA GLY A 180 -3.27 13.79 -14.12
C GLY A 180 -4.23 13.02 -13.21
N TYR A 181 -5.42 13.60 -13.01
CA TYR A 181 -6.44 13.05 -12.10
C TYR A 181 -6.77 11.58 -12.38
N LYS A 182 -6.94 11.19 -13.65
CA LYS A 182 -7.30 9.82 -14.03
C LYS A 182 -6.25 8.80 -13.60
N ALA A 183 -4.97 9.06 -13.90
CA ALA A 183 -3.87 8.17 -13.52
C ALA A 183 -3.74 8.07 -11.99
N THR A 184 -3.88 9.20 -11.28
CA THR A 184 -3.86 9.18 -9.81
C THR A 184 -5.01 8.34 -9.24
N GLN A 185 -6.24 8.47 -9.76
CA GLN A 185 -7.36 7.67 -9.29
C GLN A 185 -7.19 6.18 -9.59
N GLU A 186 -6.65 5.82 -10.76
CA GLU A 186 -6.32 4.44 -11.10
C GLU A 186 -5.27 3.86 -10.12
N TYR A 187 -4.23 4.62 -9.79
CA TYR A 187 -3.23 4.23 -8.80
C TYR A 187 -3.83 4.01 -7.41
N LEU A 188 -4.63 4.96 -6.92
CA LEU A 188 -5.29 4.83 -5.61
C LEU A 188 -6.27 3.65 -5.57
N SER A 189 -6.93 3.34 -6.70
CA SER A 189 -7.78 2.15 -6.82
C SER A 189 -6.97 0.86 -6.70
N ILE A 190 -5.74 0.82 -7.21
CA ILE A 190 -4.84 -0.32 -7.06
C ILE A 190 -4.48 -0.49 -5.58
N LEU A 191 -4.07 0.59 -4.90
CA LEU A 191 -3.73 0.55 -3.47
C LEU A 191 -4.92 0.08 -2.62
N ARG A 192 -6.11 0.64 -2.87
CA ARG A 192 -7.36 0.22 -2.23
C ARG A 192 -7.63 -1.26 -2.44
N SER A 193 -7.42 -1.77 -3.64
CA SER A 193 -7.60 -3.20 -3.95
C SER A 193 -6.62 -4.07 -3.16
N ILE A 194 -5.35 -3.67 -3.08
CA ILE A 194 -4.33 -4.39 -2.30
C ILE A 194 -4.74 -4.44 -0.81
N VAL A 195 -5.04 -3.28 -0.20
CA VAL A 195 -5.39 -3.18 1.22
C VAL A 195 -6.67 -3.96 1.55
N ASN A 196 -7.66 -3.96 0.64
CA ASN A 196 -8.88 -4.75 0.83
C ASN A 196 -8.64 -6.27 0.71
N ILE A 197 -7.79 -6.72 -0.22
CA ILE A 197 -7.49 -8.15 -0.43
C ILE A 197 -6.84 -8.77 0.81
N ILE A 198 -5.99 -8.00 1.50
CA ILE A 198 -5.27 -8.44 2.70
C ILE A 198 -6.04 -8.15 4.00
N ASP A 199 -7.31 -7.69 3.91
CA ASP A 199 -8.13 -7.29 5.05
C ASP A 199 -7.45 -6.26 5.97
N ASN A 200 -6.72 -5.31 5.37
CA ASN A 200 -5.94 -4.28 6.07
C ASN A 200 -4.85 -4.82 7.03
N ASP A 201 -4.44 -6.09 6.89
CA ASP A 201 -3.33 -6.65 7.65
C ASP A 201 -1.98 -6.22 7.05
N ARG A 202 -1.36 -5.23 7.70
CA ARG A 202 -0.06 -4.67 7.28
C ARG A 202 1.08 -5.70 7.32
N LEU A 203 1.01 -6.71 8.19
CA LEU A 203 2.06 -7.73 8.28
C LEU A 203 2.13 -8.56 7.00
N ILE A 204 0.98 -8.82 6.35
CA ILE A 204 0.95 -9.50 5.05
C ILE A 204 1.73 -8.70 4.01
N ILE A 205 1.58 -7.37 3.95
CA ILE A 205 2.35 -6.55 3.00
C ILE A 205 3.85 -6.57 3.34
N GLN A 206 4.20 -6.50 4.63
CA GLN A 206 5.61 -6.58 5.06
C GLN A 206 6.25 -7.89 4.61
N ILE A 207 5.55 -9.02 4.78
CA ILE A 207 6.01 -10.33 4.27
C ILE A 207 6.13 -10.31 2.74
N LEU A 208 5.14 -9.76 2.02
CA LEU A 208 5.20 -9.65 0.56
C LEU A 208 6.40 -8.81 0.09
N VAL A 209 6.74 -7.72 0.79
CA VAL A 209 7.95 -6.93 0.53
C VAL A 209 9.20 -7.80 0.66
N LEU A 210 9.29 -8.62 1.71
CA LEU A 210 10.43 -9.54 1.92
C LEU A 210 10.48 -10.66 0.88
N VAL A 211 9.35 -11.22 0.48
CA VAL A 211 9.31 -12.21 -0.60
C VAL A 211 9.83 -11.58 -1.89
N LEU A 212 9.29 -10.41 -2.28
CA LEU A 212 9.62 -9.77 -3.56
C LEU A 212 11.07 -9.29 -3.64
N ILE A 213 11.65 -8.77 -2.56
CA ILE A 213 13.03 -8.26 -2.63
C ILE A 213 14.04 -9.36 -2.98
N PHE A 214 13.80 -10.60 -2.54
CA PHE A 214 14.68 -11.73 -2.84
C PHE A 214 14.38 -12.42 -4.18
N LEU A 215 13.26 -12.09 -4.84
CA LEU A 215 13.00 -12.58 -6.19
C LEU A 215 13.96 -11.93 -7.19
N LYS A 216 14.19 -12.67 -8.28
CA LYS A 216 14.85 -12.11 -9.46
C LYS A 216 13.98 -10.95 -9.97
N GLY A 217 14.51 -9.73 -9.90
CA GLY A 217 13.81 -8.53 -10.34
C GLY A 217 13.54 -8.50 -11.84
N VAL A 218 12.93 -7.42 -12.31
CA VAL A 218 12.52 -7.26 -13.71
C VAL A 218 13.34 -6.17 -14.40
N SER A 219 13.73 -6.40 -15.65
CA SER A 219 14.43 -5.43 -16.50
C SER A 219 13.44 -4.85 -17.44
N ILE A 220 13.55 -3.55 -17.64
CA ILE A 220 12.92 -2.92 -18.81
C ILE A 220 13.77 -3.19 -20.06
N ASN A 221 15.06 -3.51 -19.90
CA ASN A 221 15.96 -3.80 -21.01
C ASN A 221 16.44 -5.26 -20.96
N ASP A 222 15.95 -6.08 -21.89
CA ASP A 222 16.30 -7.51 -22.02
C ASP A 222 17.81 -7.73 -22.25
N GLU A 223 18.52 -6.73 -22.75
CA GLU A 223 19.98 -6.80 -22.96
C GLU A 223 20.78 -6.55 -21.67
N GLN A 224 20.15 -5.98 -20.64
CA GLN A 224 20.77 -5.80 -19.33
C GLN A 224 20.68 -7.12 -18.55
N ILE A 225 21.69 -7.97 -18.73
CA ILE A 225 21.91 -9.12 -17.85
C ILE A 225 22.37 -8.56 -16.50
N TRP A 226 21.49 -8.51 -15.51
CA TRP A 226 21.95 -8.37 -14.13
C TRP A 226 22.44 -9.72 -13.63
N ILE A 227 23.54 -9.66 -12.92
CA ILE A 227 24.20 -10.82 -12.36
C ILE A 227 24.25 -10.54 -10.87
N LEU A 228 23.65 -11.45 -10.09
CA LEU A 228 23.96 -11.54 -8.67
C LEU A 228 25.38 -12.08 -8.55
N PHE A 229 26.21 -11.45 -7.76
CA PHE A 229 27.57 -11.86 -7.46
C PHE A 229 27.57 -13.17 -6.68
N ASP A 230 26.64 -13.34 -5.73
CA ASP A 230 26.45 -14.58 -4.98
C ASP A 230 24.97 -15.02 -4.99
N PRO A 231 24.49 -15.61 -6.11
CA PRO A 231 23.10 -16.04 -6.22
C PRO A 231 22.74 -17.16 -5.23
N GLN A 232 23.72 -17.94 -4.77
CA GLN A 232 23.48 -19.00 -3.80
C GLN A 232 23.19 -18.42 -2.42
N ASN A 233 23.92 -17.39 -2.01
CA ASN A 233 23.64 -16.71 -0.75
C ASN A 233 22.29 -15.99 -0.77
N VAL A 234 21.93 -15.37 -1.90
CA VAL A 234 20.59 -14.78 -2.08
C VAL A 234 19.48 -15.84 -1.96
N LEU A 235 19.64 -17.00 -2.59
CA LEU A 235 18.67 -18.10 -2.45
C LEU A 235 18.60 -18.61 -0.99
N ASN A 236 19.75 -18.76 -0.33
CA ASN A 236 19.79 -19.19 1.07
C ASN A 236 19.14 -18.16 2.02
N ALA A 237 19.28 -16.88 1.72
CA ALA A 237 18.61 -15.79 2.43
C ALA A 237 17.08 -15.81 2.21
N HIS A 238 16.63 -16.17 1.01
CA HIS A 238 15.20 -16.29 0.68
C HIS A 238 14.51 -17.47 1.36
N LEU A 239 15.23 -18.58 1.58
CA LEU A 239 14.68 -19.83 2.13
C LEU A 239 14.64 -19.86 3.67
N LYS A 240 15.22 -18.86 4.33
CA LYS A 240 15.20 -18.70 5.79
C LYS A 240 14.03 -17.84 6.21
#